data_AF-A0A523NL11-F1
#
_entry.id   AF-A0A523NL11-F1
#
_cell.length_a   1.000
_cell.length_b   1.000
_cell.length_c   1.000
_cell.angle_alpha   90.00
_cell.angle_beta   90.00
_cell.angle_gamma   90.00
#
_symmetry.space_group_name_H-M   'P 1'
#
loop_
_entity.id
_entity.type
_entity.pdbx_description
1 polymer ?
#
loop_
_entity_poly.entity_id
_entity_poly.type
_entity_poly.pdbx_seq_one_letter_code
_entity_poly.pdbx_strand_id
1 'polypeptide(L)'
;MKSDKKFKIAALLFGFLLFAGVMVKLYMKDSKTVQQAMVVRAYFVNFCMENARYPQYEEFEKKFPKLAQDPDWFYWPGEDFKSGTFQYPMTLPLSSAPGNSKFSEFMPIIYSYAVSNPCKVFSGELL
;
A
#
# COMPACT_ATOMS: atom_id res chain seq x y z
N MET A 1 -15.71 47.36 13.85
CA MET A 1 -15.75 46.50 12.65
C MET A 1 -14.38 46.03 12.11
N LYS A 2 -13.24 46.69 12.41
CA LYS A 2 -11.89 46.31 11.87
C LYS A 2 -11.21 45.13 12.59
N SER A 3 -11.51 44.94 13.88
CA SER A 3 -10.94 43.85 14.73
C SER A 3 -11.43 42.46 14.30
N ASP A 4 -12.72 42.37 13.95
CA ASP A 4 -13.41 41.13 13.59
C ASP A 4 -12.85 40.49 12.31
N LYS A 5 -12.46 41.32 11.33
CA LYS A 5 -11.84 40.85 10.08
C LYS A 5 -10.45 40.24 10.30
N LYS A 6 -9.65 40.82 11.21
CA LYS A 6 -8.32 40.29 11.55
C LYS A 6 -8.41 38.96 12.29
N PHE A 7 -9.37 38.84 13.21
CA PHE A 7 -9.64 37.59 13.93
C PHE A 7 -10.08 36.48 12.97
N LYS A 8 -10.99 36.76 12.03
CA LYS A 8 -11.42 35.79 11.00
C LYS A 8 -10.27 35.34 10.10
N ILE A 9 -9.40 36.25 9.68
CA ILE A 9 -8.22 35.90 8.87
C ILE A 9 -7.25 35.03 9.67
N ALA A 10 -6.98 35.36 10.94
CA ALA A 10 -6.12 34.56 11.80
C ALA A 10 -6.70 33.15 12.05
N ALA A 11 -8.00 33.04 12.29
CA ALA A 11 -8.68 31.76 12.45
C ALA A 11 -8.63 30.90 11.18
N LEU A 12 -8.83 31.50 10.00
CA LEU A 12 -8.69 30.82 8.71
C LEU A 12 -7.26 30.34 8.46
N LEU A 13 -6.26 31.17 8.74
CA LEU A 13 -4.85 30.80 8.61
C LEU A 13 -4.47 29.67 9.56
N PHE A 14 -4.93 29.73 10.80
CA PHE A 14 -4.70 28.67 11.78
C PHE A 14 -5.36 27.35 11.36
N GLY A 15 -6.63 27.41 10.91
CA GLY A 15 -7.32 26.24 10.36
C GLY A 15 -6.62 25.64 9.14
N PHE A 16 -6.13 26.48 8.24
CA PHE A 16 -5.37 26.05 7.07
C PHE A 16 -4.04 25.37 7.47
N LEU A 17 -3.29 25.93 8.42
CA LEU A 17 -2.04 25.35 8.89
C LEU A 17 -2.26 23.99 9.58
N LEU A 18 -3.33 23.86 10.36
CA LEU A 18 -3.71 22.58 10.96
C LEU A 18 -4.05 21.54 9.88
N PHE A 19 -4.87 21.92 8.90
CA PHE A 19 -5.23 21.04 7.79
C PHE A 19 -4.00 20.62 6.98
N ALA A 20 -3.12 21.56 6.63
CA ALA A 20 -1.87 21.28 5.93
C ALA A 20 -0.97 20.34 6.73
N GLY A 21 -0.87 20.52 8.05
CA GLY A 21 -0.10 19.63 8.92
C GLY A 21 -0.65 18.19 8.94
N VAL A 22 -1.98 18.03 9.00
CA VAL A 22 -2.63 16.71 8.90
C VAL A 22 -2.35 16.08 7.53
N MET A 23 -2.50 16.83 6.44
CA MET A 23 -2.26 16.34 5.08
C MET A 23 -0.80 15.89 4.88
N VAL A 24 0.17 16.64 5.37
CA VAL A 24 1.60 16.27 5.31
C VAL A 24 1.85 14.97 6.07
N LYS A 25 1.29 14.84 7.28
CA LYS A 25 1.44 13.62 8.09
C LYS A 25 0.84 12.39 7.40
N LEU A 26 -0.33 12.53 6.80
CA LEU A 26 -0.98 11.46 6.03
C LEU A 26 -0.16 11.10 4.79
N TYR A 27 0.32 12.09 4.03
CA TYR A 27 1.17 11.87 2.87
C TYR A 27 2.45 11.11 3.21
N MET A 28 3.13 11.47 4.30
CA MET A 28 4.33 10.77 4.76
C MET A 28 4.03 9.32 5.16
N LYS A 29 2.91 9.08 5.87
CA LYS A 29 2.47 7.74 6.24
C LYS A 29 2.25 6.88 4.99
N ASP A 30 1.43 7.35 4.06
CA ASP A 30 1.08 6.60 2.86
C ASP A 30 2.28 6.40 1.94
N SER A 31 3.19 7.39 1.84
CA SER A 31 4.44 7.24 1.08
C SER A 31 5.30 6.09 1.61
N LYS A 32 5.40 5.94 2.94
CA LYS A 32 6.11 4.82 3.56
C LYS A 32 5.42 3.49 3.28
N THR A 33 4.09 3.45 3.35
CA THR A 33 3.32 2.24 3.01
C THR A 33 3.53 1.84 1.54
N VAL A 34 3.52 2.79 0.61
CA VAL A 34 3.79 2.56 -0.81
C VAL A 34 5.20 1.99 -1.02
N GLN A 35 6.21 2.52 -0.33
CA GLN A 35 7.57 1.96 -0.39
C GLN A 35 7.61 0.50 0.08
N GLN A 36 6.92 0.17 1.18
CA GLN A 36 6.81 -1.20 1.66
C GLN A 36 6.10 -2.10 0.64
N ALA A 37 5.03 -1.62 0.00
CA ALA A 37 4.30 -2.37 -1.02
C ALA A 37 5.16 -2.66 -2.24
N MET A 38 6.03 -1.73 -2.65
CA MET A 38 7.01 -1.95 -3.71
C MET A 38 8.02 -3.04 -3.34
N VAL A 39 8.49 -3.08 -2.10
CA VAL A 39 9.41 -4.12 -1.61
C VAL A 39 8.74 -5.50 -1.61
N VAL A 40 7.49 -5.60 -1.13
CA VAL A 40 6.73 -6.86 -1.17
C VAL A 40 6.52 -7.33 -2.61
N ARG A 41 6.13 -6.42 -3.51
CA ARG A 41 5.98 -6.74 -4.94
C ARG A 41 7.28 -7.26 -5.56
N ALA A 42 8.40 -6.59 -5.30
CA ALA A 42 9.71 -7.01 -5.82
C ALA A 42 10.10 -8.41 -5.30
N TYR A 43 9.86 -8.68 -4.01
CA TYR A 43 10.07 -10.02 -3.46
C TYR A 43 9.23 -11.08 -4.16
N PHE A 44 7.94 -10.83 -4.40
CA PHE A 44 7.07 -11.78 -5.10
C PHE A 44 7.49 -12.04 -6.53
N VAL A 45 7.93 -11.02 -7.27
CA VAL A 45 8.48 -11.18 -8.62
C VAL A 45 9.72 -12.08 -8.59
N ASN A 46 10.68 -11.78 -7.70
CA ASN A 46 11.91 -12.57 -7.60
C ASN A 46 11.63 -14.01 -7.15
N PHE A 47 10.76 -14.18 -6.15
CA PHE A 47 10.39 -15.49 -5.63
C PHE A 47 9.73 -16.35 -6.72
N CYS A 48 8.84 -15.76 -7.53
CA CYS A 48 8.24 -16.43 -8.67
C CYS A 48 9.29 -16.81 -9.74
N MET A 49 10.25 -15.95 -10.03
CA MET A 49 11.33 -16.28 -10.98
C MET A 49 12.19 -17.46 -10.50
N GLU A 50 12.48 -17.52 -9.20
CA GLU A 50 13.33 -18.57 -8.61
C GLU A 50 12.59 -19.89 -8.39
N ASN A 51 11.29 -19.85 -8.03
CA ASN A 51 10.55 -21.02 -7.55
C ASN A 51 9.40 -21.44 -8.47
N ALA A 52 9.13 -20.69 -9.55
CA ALA A 52 7.99 -20.90 -10.44
C ALA A 52 6.62 -20.92 -9.73
N ARG A 53 6.51 -20.28 -8.57
CA ARG A 53 5.32 -20.14 -7.74
C ARG A 53 5.39 -18.91 -6.84
N TYR A 54 4.28 -18.53 -6.25
CA TYR A 54 4.22 -17.55 -5.15
C TYR A 54 4.61 -18.21 -3.81
N PRO A 55 5.08 -17.39 -2.84
CA PRO A 55 5.39 -17.88 -1.51
C PRO A 55 4.13 -18.44 -0.81
N GLN A 56 4.32 -19.41 0.06
CA GLN A 56 3.28 -19.83 1.00
C GLN A 56 3.16 -18.80 2.14
N TYR A 57 2.10 -18.93 2.95
CA TYR A 57 1.89 -18.03 4.09
C TYR A 57 3.08 -18.03 5.04
N GLU A 58 3.62 -19.20 5.36
CA GLU A 58 4.76 -19.36 6.27
C GLU A 58 6.03 -18.70 5.72
N GLU A 59 6.23 -18.75 4.40
CA GLU A 59 7.38 -18.10 3.72
C GLU A 59 7.23 -16.58 3.72
N PHE A 60 6.00 -16.08 3.50
CA PHE A 60 5.68 -14.66 3.60
C PHE A 60 5.86 -14.14 5.03
N GLU A 61 5.34 -14.85 6.04
CA GLU A 61 5.48 -14.52 7.47
C GLU A 61 6.94 -14.46 7.89
N LYS A 62 7.75 -15.43 7.45
CA LYS A 62 9.18 -15.44 7.73
C LYS A 62 9.90 -14.25 7.10
N LYS A 63 9.51 -13.85 5.89
CA LYS A 63 10.14 -12.73 5.17
C LYS A 63 9.70 -11.37 5.69
N PHE A 64 8.43 -11.23 6.06
CA PHE A 64 7.81 -9.98 6.48
C PHE A 64 7.01 -10.12 7.79
N PRO A 65 7.65 -10.49 8.91
CA PRO A 65 6.94 -10.83 10.15
C PRO A 65 6.12 -9.66 10.70
N LYS A 66 6.59 -8.42 10.52
CA LYS A 66 5.86 -7.22 10.93
C LYS A 66 4.63 -6.94 10.08
N LEU A 67 4.68 -7.23 8.77
CA LEU A 67 3.53 -7.01 7.88
C LEU A 67 2.49 -8.11 8.06
N ALA A 68 2.91 -9.35 8.31
CA ALA A 68 1.97 -10.44 8.57
C ALA A 68 1.17 -10.26 9.87
N GLN A 69 1.73 -9.54 10.85
CA GLN A 69 1.04 -9.17 12.09
C GLN A 69 0.21 -7.90 11.97
N ASP A 70 0.35 -7.15 10.86
CA ASP A 70 -0.39 -5.91 10.64
C ASP A 70 -1.80 -6.25 10.15
N PRO A 71 -2.87 -5.95 10.93
CA PRO A 71 -4.24 -6.29 10.55
C PRO A 71 -4.72 -5.53 9.33
N ASP A 72 -3.98 -4.51 8.89
CA ASP A 72 -4.32 -3.72 7.71
C ASP A 72 -3.68 -4.26 6.43
N TRP A 73 -2.78 -5.24 6.55
CA TRP A 73 -2.10 -5.90 5.44
C TRP A 73 -2.61 -7.32 5.27
N PHE A 74 -2.88 -7.67 4.02
CA PHE A 74 -3.40 -8.98 3.69
C PHE A 74 -2.60 -9.57 2.54
N TYR A 75 -2.32 -10.85 2.64
CA TYR A 75 -1.71 -11.64 1.59
C TYR A 75 -2.57 -12.89 1.36
N TRP A 76 -2.78 -13.26 0.11
CA TRP A 76 -3.43 -14.52 -0.25
C TRP A 76 -2.85 -15.07 -1.55
N PRO A 77 -2.14 -16.21 -1.49
CA PRO A 77 -1.77 -16.95 -2.68
C PRO A 77 -3.00 -17.63 -3.28
N GLY A 78 -3.02 -17.81 -4.61
CA GLY A 78 -3.97 -18.71 -5.26
C GLY A 78 -3.69 -20.16 -4.86
N GLU A 79 -4.69 -21.03 -4.96
CA GLU A 79 -4.58 -22.44 -4.58
C GLU A 79 -3.46 -23.19 -5.31
N ASP A 80 -3.20 -22.82 -6.57
CA ASP A 80 -2.13 -23.38 -7.40
C ASP A 80 -0.77 -22.68 -7.21
N PHE A 81 -0.71 -21.66 -6.36
CA PHE A 81 0.41 -20.74 -6.16
C PHE A 81 0.94 -20.10 -7.46
N LYS A 82 0.17 -20.12 -8.56
CA LYS A 82 0.54 -19.45 -9.82
C LYS A 82 0.08 -18.00 -9.86
N SER A 83 -0.67 -17.57 -8.86
CA SER A 83 -0.99 -16.17 -8.62
C SER A 83 -0.87 -15.86 -7.15
N GLY A 84 -0.65 -14.59 -6.83
CA GLY A 84 -0.73 -14.09 -5.47
C GLY A 84 -1.23 -12.67 -5.50
N THR A 85 -2.06 -12.35 -4.51
CA THR A 85 -2.51 -10.98 -4.28
C THR A 85 -2.09 -10.55 -2.89
N PHE A 86 -1.63 -9.31 -2.78
CA PHE A 86 -1.54 -8.64 -1.50
C PHE A 86 -2.30 -7.33 -1.54
N GLN A 87 -2.79 -6.93 -0.37
CA GLN A 87 -3.49 -5.69 -0.14
C GLN A 87 -2.87 -4.92 1.00
N TYR A 88 -2.83 -3.60 0.86
CA TYR A 88 -2.29 -2.68 1.85
C TYR A 88 -3.15 -1.40 1.96
N PRO A 89 -3.10 -0.71 3.11
CA PRO A 89 -3.98 0.42 3.41
C PRO A 89 -3.44 1.74 2.85
N MET A 90 -4.31 2.60 2.33
CA MET A 90 -3.96 3.98 1.97
C MET A 90 -5.04 4.98 2.35
N THR A 91 -4.62 6.21 2.66
CA THR A 91 -5.53 7.32 2.99
C THR A 91 -5.69 8.28 1.82
N LEU A 92 -4.61 8.54 1.08
CA LEU A 92 -4.53 9.45 -0.05
C LEU A 92 -4.23 8.67 -1.33
N PRO A 93 -4.80 9.03 -2.49
CA PRO A 93 -4.48 8.38 -3.76
C PRO A 93 -3.10 8.85 -4.27
N LEU A 94 -2.05 8.12 -3.92
CA LEU A 94 -0.70 8.37 -4.43
C LEU A 94 -0.52 7.67 -5.78
N SER A 95 -0.12 8.40 -6.81
CA SER A 95 0.10 7.87 -8.16
C SER A 95 1.22 6.82 -8.25
N SER A 96 2.14 6.82 -7.29
CA SER A 96 3.23 5.84 -7.18
C SER A 96 2.81 4.51 -6.55
N ALA A 97 1.58 4.41 -6.04
CA ALA A 97 1.08 3.21 -5.38
C ALA A 97 0.95 2.04 -6.37
N PRO A 98 1.61 0.89 -6.15
CA PRO A 98 1.44 -0.27 -7.00
C PRO A 98 0.05 -0.91 -6.81
N GLY A 99 -0.56 -1.33 -7.92
CA GLY A 99 -1.84 -2.04 -7.91
C GLY A 99 -3.02 -1.14 -8.21
N ASN A 100 -4.22 -1.68 -8.03
CA ASN A 100 -5.46 -0.95 -8.28
C ASN A 100 -6.14 -0.63 -6.95
N SER A 101 -6.70 0.58 -6.84
CA SER A 101 -7.57 0.93 -5.72
C SER A 101 -8.82 0.04 -5.74
N LYS A 102 -9.14 -0.56 -4.61
CA LYS A 102 -10.33 -1.34 -4.33
C LYS A 102 -10.96 -0.83 -3.04
N PHE A 103 -12.24 -1.13 -2.87
CA PHE A 103 -12.86 -1.11 -1.56
C PHE A 103 -12.39 -2.37 -0.81
N SER A 104 -11.88 -2.22 0.41
CA SER A 104 -11.52 -3.38 1.21
C SER A 104 -12.80 -4.08 1.67
N GLU A 105 -12.97 -5.36 1.34
CA GLU A 105 -14.07 -6.19 1.86
C GLU A 105 -13.87 -6.55 3.35
N PHE A 106 -12.68 -6.31 3.89
CA PHE A 106 -12.28 -6.73 5.23
C PHE A 106 -11.99 -5.55 6.18
N MET A 107 -12.08 -4.30 5.70
CA MET A 107 -11.70 -3.13 6.50
C MET A 107 -12.42 -1.83 6.11
N PRO A 108 -12.69 -0.92 7.07
CA PRO A 108 -13.24 0.40 6.78
C PRO A 108 -12.14 1.41 6.40
N ILE A 109 -11.32 1.10 5.39
CA ILE A 109 -10.30 2.03 4.86
C ILE A 109 -10.78 2.62 3.54
N ILE A 110 -10.49 3.91 3.33
CA ILE A 110 -10.93 4.68 2.16
C ILE A 110 -10.36 4.10 0.85
N TYR A 111 -9.10 3.64 0.86
CA TYR A 111 -8.49 2.97 -0.28
C TYR A 111 -7.70 1.73 0.17
N SER A 112 -8.02 0.57 -0.40
CA SER A 112 -7.14 -0.60 -0.35
C SER A 112 -6.53 -0.83 -1.71
N TYR A 113 -5.22 -0.97 -1.80
CA TYR A 113 -4.57 -1.23 -3.08
C TYR A 113 -4.25 -2.70 -3.18
N ALA A 114 -4.75 -3.35 -4.23
CA ALA A 114 -4.49 -4.76 -4.49
C ALA A 114 -3.55 -4.92 -5.69
N VAL A 115 -2.49 -5.68 -5.51
CA VAL A 115 -1.57 -6.05 -6.58
C VAL A 115 -1.79 -7.53 -6.90
N SER A 116 -2.31 -7.83 -8.09
CA SER A 116 -2.39 -9.19 -8.62
C SER A 116 -1.39 -9.33 -9.75
N ASN A 117 -0.50 -10.32 -9.65
CA ASN A 117 0.51 -10.61 -10.65
C ASN A 117 0.49 -12.12 -10.95
N PRO A 118 0.20 -12.56 -12.18
CA PRO A 118 0.37 -13.96 -12.55
C PRO A 118 1.87 -14.33 -12.53
N CYS A 119 2.20 -15.50 -12.00
CA CYS A 119 3.56 -16.01 -12.00
C CYS A 119 3.91 -16.51 -13.41
N LYS A 120 4.52 -15.63 -14.20
CA LYS A 120 5.07 -15.98 -15.50
C LYS A 120 6.55 -16.23 -15.33
N VAL A 121 6.95 -17.49 -15.35
CA VAL A 121 8.36 -17.85 -15.53
C VAL A 121 8.71 -17.40 -16.94
N PHE A 122 9.53 -16.37 -17.09
CA PHE A 122 10.13 -16.07 -18.38
C PHE A 122 11.02 -17.26 -18.72
N SER A 123 10.62 -18.10 -19.67
CA SER A 123 11.58 -19.01 -20.31
C SER A 123 12.65 -18.12 -20.92
N GLY A 124 13.92 -18.45 -20.70
CA GLY A 124 15.08 -17.70 -21.21
C GLY A 124 15.23 -17.76 -22.73
N GLU A 125 14.14 -17.80 -23.50
CA GLU A 125 14.12 -17.79 -24.97
C GLU A 125 13.94 -16.38 -25.55
N LEU A 126 14.00 -15.33 -24.71
CA LEU A 126 13.94 -13.93 -25.13
C LEU A 126 15.08 -13.09 -24.53
N LEU A 127 16.30 -13.64 -24.53
CA LEU A 127 17.55 -12.87 -24.52
C LEU A 127 18.34 -13.16 -25.79
#